data_AF-A0A417YWZ5-F1
#
_entry.id   AF-A0A417YWZ5-F1
#
_cell.length_a   1.000
_cell.length_b   1.000
_cell.length_c   1.000
_cell.angle_alpha   90.00
_cell.angle_beta   90.00
_cell.angle_gamma   90.00
#
_symmetry.space_group_name_H-M   'P 1'
#
loop_
_entity.id
_entity.type
_entity.pdbx_description
1 polymer ?
#
loop_
_entity_poly.entity_id
_entity_poly.type
_entity_poly.pdbx_seq_one_letter_code
_entity_poly.pdbx_strand_id
1 'polypeptide(L)'
;MKKYILPLAILMVSVFFLNQAIEPKEKKEPAKEANTIPIPDIMSYFSKEKTNLIRKSDSKRKLTDKEINKAANKVKPLEVNPYEIITFAFFPDEKPDLSVTEWDAKTGEERIPVDNGYFGFVYPSGLKTILVRAKWNDGKAAIYVAKVHVNKMYSYQELLSANLNHFTVMGFFDSQAHKREMPTKVESLYDISQREGTLESLKVDYPELDIRKLPAYYIFQYGKPFFVTNDSEELKTYLNQEKVLIFEGKSENWEAQLAIYQKLGNGKLHLTIRYIKNEDKPVEPFTFFITGPSSLRVEGTLDVNEREIADMLVPMDVHVSENDSITCKIIFAGKEEEIILKYMNDGN
;
A
#
# COMPACT_ATOMS: atom_id res chain seq x y z
N MET A 1 4.12 21.36 47.58
CA MET A 1 4.82 22.01 46.44
C MET A 1 3.98 22.04 45.17
N LYS A 2 2.80 22.68 45.17
CA LYS A 2 1.91 22.79 43.97
C LYS A 2 1.20 24.14 43.84
N LYS A 3 1.70 25.21 44.49
CA LYS A 3 1.07 26.55 44.46
C LYS A 3 1.84 27.63 43.69
N TYR A 4 2.96 27.29 43.05
CA TYR A 4 3.82 28.25 42.32
C TYR A 4 3.95 27.98 40.81
N ILE A 5 3.29 26.95 40.28
CA ILE A 5 3.41 26.58 38.85
C ILE A 5 2.53 27.48 37.96
N LEU A 6 1.34 27.86 38.45
CA LEU A 6 0.39 28.67 37.67
C LEU A 6 0.85 30.13 37.44
N PRO A 7 1.40 30.85 38.44
CA PRO A 7 1.92 32.20 38.22
C PRO A 7 3.12 32.22 37.26
N LEU A 8 3.95 31.17 37.28
CA LEU A 8 5.14 31.05 36.41
C LEU A 8 4.77 30.78 34.95
N ALA A 9 3.74 29.97 34.71
CA ALA A 9 3.22 29.69 33.37
C ALA A 9 2.58 30.93 32.74
N ILE A 10 1.85 31.74 33.51
CA ILE A 10 1.28 33.01 33.04
C ILE A 10 2.39 34.00 32.68
N LEU A 11 3.45 34.10 33.49
CA LEU A 11 4.60 34.96 33.22
C LEU A 11 5.32 34.59 31.93
N MET A 12 5.54 33.28 31.67
CA MET A 12 6.16 32.82 30.42
C MET A 12 5.30 33.08 29.18
N VAL A 13 3.97 32.91 29.28
CA VAL A 13 3.06 33.21 28.18
C VAL A 13 3.04 34.72 27.89
N SER A 14 3.05 35.58 28.92
CA SER A 14 3.09 37.04 28.72
C SER A 14 4.41 37.54 28.10
N VAL A 15 5.56 36.94 28.41
CA VAL A 15 6.83 37.29 27.75
C VAL A 15 6.83 36.83 26.28
N PHE A 16 6.21 35.69 25.98
CA PHE A 16 6.11 35.18 24.61
C PHE A 16 5.23 36.09 23.72
N PHE A 17 4.14 36.65 24.26
CA PHE A 17 3.27 37.59 23.54
C PHE A 17 3.85 39.02 23.48
N LEU A 18 4.57 39.48 24.50
CA LEU A 18 5.22 40.80 24.47
C LEU A 18 6.39 40.86 23.47
N ASN A 19 7.11 39.75 23.26
CA ASN A 19 8.17 39.69 22.24
C ASN A 19 7.65 39.57 20.80
N GLN A 20 6.37 39.21 20.57
CA GLN A 20 5.79 39.23 19.22
C GLN A 20 5.12 40.55 18.86
N ALA A 21 4.85 41.44 19.82
CA ALA A 21 3.95 42.58 19.59
C ALA A 21 4.64 43.96 19.46
N ILE A 22 5.96 44.07 19.60
CA ILE A 22 6.66 45.37 19.51
C ILE A 22 7.99 45.24 18.75
N GLU A 23 7.91 45.28 17.41
CA GLU A 23 8.96 45.91 16.61
C GLU A 23 8.37 47.16 15.91
N PRO A 24 9.06 48.30 15.94
CA PRO A 24 8.55 49.52 15.32
C PRO A 24 8.59 49.38 13.80
N LYS A 25 7.50 49.79 13.16
CA LYS A 25 7.36 49.95 11.72
C LYS A 25 8.42 50.90 11.17
N GLU A 26 9.56 50.37 10.74
CA GLU A 26 10.27 50.96 9.63
C GLU A 26 9.43 50.71 8.37
N LYS A 27 8.94 51.80 7.75
CA LYS A 27 8.52 51.80 6.35
C LYS A 27 9.74 51.46 5.49
N LYS A 28 10.08 50.18 5.43
CA LYS A 28 10.73 49.63 4.24
C LYS A 28 9.65 49.65 3.17
N GLU A 29 9.93 50.37 2.08
CA GLU A 29 9.19 50.19 0.83
C GLU A 29 8.96 48.67 0.64
N PRO A 30 7.76 48.22 0.23
CA PRO A 30 7.57 46.82 -0.04
C PRO A 30 8.61 46.44 -1.09
N ALA A 31 9.65 45.72 -0.65
CA ALA A 31 10.51 44.98 -1.53
C ALA A 31 9.53 44.18 -2.37
N LYS A 32 9.44 44.48 -3.68
CA LYS A 32 8.66 43.69 -4.63
C LYS A 32 8.92 42.25 -4.27
N GLU A 33 7.92 41.56 -3.70
CA GLU A 33 8.06 40.14 -3.38
C GLU A 33 8.54 39.51 -4.67
N ALA A 34 9.79 39.04 -4.65
CA ALA A 34 10.30 38.30 -5.77
C ALA A 34 9.30 37.15 -5.95
N ASN A 35 8.58 37.13 -7.09
CA ASN A 35 7.66 36.07 -7.46
C ASN A 35 8.44 34.74 -7.52
N THR A 36 8.70 34.16 -6.35
CA THR A 36 9.40 32.90 -6.19
C THR A 36 8.36 31.82 -6.31
N ILE A 37 8.34 31.18 -7.47
CA ILE A 37 7.55 29.95 -7.67
C ILE A 37 7.89 28.98 -6.53
N PRO A 38 6.88 28.39 -5.86
CA PRO A 38 7.08 27.52 -4.70
C PRO A 38 7.85 26.25 -5.11
N ILE A 39 8.80 25.82 -4.28
CA ILE A 39 9.54 24.56 -4.48
C ILE A 39 8.80 23.47 -3.69
N PRO A 40 8.35 22.39 -4.33
CA PRO A 40 7.65 21.32 -3.62
C PRO A 40 8.61 20.46 -2.80
N ASP A 41 8.09 19.85 -1.76
CA ASP A 41 8.71 18.73 -1.07
C ASP A 41 8.27 17.42 -1.73
N ILE A 42 9.18 16.44 -1.80
CA ILE A 42 8.87 15.04 -2.10
C ILE A 42 8.76 14.30 -0.77
N MET A 43 7.69 13.55 -0.57
CA MET A 43 7.35 12.96 0.73
C MET A 43 6.97 11.49 0.59
N SER A 44 7.47 10.67 1.51
CA SER A 44 6.99 9.31 1.77
C SER A 44 6.31 9.27 3.15
N TYR A 45 5.90 8.08 3.61
CA TYR A 45 5.31 7.96 4.95
C TYR A 45 6.33 8.26 6.06
N PHE A 46 7.60 7.89 5.86
CA PHE A 46 8.64 7.99 6.89
C PHE A 46 9.58 9.18 6.73
N SER A 47 9.67 9.78 5.53
CA SER A 47 10.68 10.81 5.26
C SER A 47 10.20 11.85 4.25
N LYS A 48 10.93 12.96 4.18
CA LYS A 48 10.71 14.02 3.19
C LYS A 48 12.03 14.63 2.75
N GLU A 49 12.09 15.02 1.49
CA GLU A 49 13.25 15.69 0.90
C GLU A 49 12.80 16.86 0.02
N LYS A 50 13.73 17.77 -0.25
CA LYS A 50 13.45 18.93 -1.10
C LYS A 50 13.71 18.59 -2.57
N THR A 51 12.81 19.04 -3.43
CA THR A 51 13.08 19.07 -4.87
C THR A 51 13.98 20.25 -5.24
N ASN A 52 14.50 20.24 -6.47
CA ASN A 52 15.25 21.37 -7.01
C ASN A 52 14.60 21.90 -8.29
N LEU A 53 14.53 23.22 -8.40
CA LEU A 53 13.98 23.88 -9.59
C LEU A 53 14.96 23.77 -10.76
N ILE A 54 14.48 23.26 -11.90
CA ILE A 54 15.21 23.27 -13.17
C ILE A 54 14.90 24.55 -13.94
N ARG A 55 13.61 24.87 -14.11
CA ARG A 55 13.18 25.96 -14.99
C ARG A 55 11.83 26.57 -14.59
N LYS A 56 11.67 27.85 -14.87
CA LYS A 56 10.40 28.60 -14.74
C LYS A 56 9.77 28.86 -16.13
N SER A 57 8.46 29.01 -16.15
CA SER A 57 7.62 29.51 -17.25
C SER A 57 7.52 28.62 -18.50
N ASP A 58 7.83 27.33 -18.41
CA ASP A 58 7.67 26.39 -19.53
C ASP A 58 7.62 24.93 -19.04
N SER A 59 6.43 24.42 -18.68
CA SER A 59 6.27 23.05 -18.21
C SER A 59 6.27 22.00 -19.33
N LYS A 60 6.22 22.39 -20.61
CA LYS A 60 6.15 21.45 -21.75
C LYS A 60 7.48 21.26 -22.48
N ARG A 61 8.48 22.10 -22.21
CA ARG A 61 9.80 21.97 -22.81
C ARG A 61 10.47 20.64 -22.51
N LYS A 62 11.02 20.04 -23.57
CA LYS A 62 11.98 18.94 -23.49
C LYS A 62 13.29 19.44 -22.86
N LEU A 63 13.72 18.76 -21.81
CA LEU A 63 14.96 19.08 -21.10
C LEU A 63 16.15 18.36 -21.73
N THR A 64 17.34 18.93 -21.55
CA THR A 64 18.61 18.27 -21.92
C THR A 64 19.18 17.50 -20.73
N ASP A 65 19.92 16.43 -20.99
CA ASP A 65 20.62 15.62 -19.97
C ASP A 65 21.48 16.50 -19.05
N LYS A 66 22.14 17.51 -19.63
CA LYS A 66 22.98 18.45 -18.89
C LYS A 66 22.19 19.29 -17.89
N GLU A 67 20.99 19.75 -18.27
CA GLU A 67 20.10 20.50 -17.38
C GLU A 67 19.63 19.61 -16.23
N ILE A 68 19.18 18.40 -16.56
CA ILE A 68 18.69 17.42 -15.58
C ILE A 68 19.80 17.04 -14.59
N ASN A 69 20.96 16.57 -15.09
CA ASN A 69 22.07 16.13 -14.25
C ASN A 69 22.60 17.26 -13.35
N LYS A 70 22.71 18.49 -13.88
CA LYS A 70 23.14 19.65 -13.08
C LYS A 70 22.19 19.93 -11.92
N ALA A 71 20.89 19.80 -12.15
CA ALA A 71 19.89 20.04 -11.11
C ALA A 71 19.77 18.86 -10.14
N ALA A 72 19.82 17.62 -10.64
CA ALA A 72 19.71 16.39 -9.88
C ALA A 72 20.90 16.19 -8.92
N ASN A 73 22.09 16.68 -9.27
CA ASN A 73 23.28 16.64 -8.39
C ASN A 73 23.16 17.51 -7.13
N LYS A 74 22.18 18.42 -7.07
CA LYS A 74 21.90 19.26 -5.90
C LYS A 74 20.84 18.68 -4.97
N VAL A 75 20.23 17.56 -5.37
CA VAL A 75 19.11 16.94 -4.67
C VAL A 75 19.61 15.71 -3.92
N LYS A 76 19.23 15.59 -2.66
CA LYS A 76 19.41 14.35 -1.90
C LYS A 76 18.32 13.35 -2.30
N PRO A 77 18.66 12.06 -2.46
CA PRO A 77 17.64 11.05 -2.70
C PRO A 77 16.73 10.90 -1.49
N LEU A 78 15.43 10.79 -1.75
CA LEU A 78 14.46 10.29 -0.78
C LEU A 78 14.60 8.76 -0.73
N GLU A 79 14.92 8.22 0.44
CA GLU A 79 15.03 6.78 0.68
C GLU A 79 13.63 6.19 0.87
N VAL A 80 13.28 5.18 0.07
CA VAL A 80 11.94 4.55 0.14
C VAL A 80 12.04 3.04 0.03
N ASN A 81 11.06 2.37 0.63
CA ASN A 81 10.88 0.94 0.40
C ASN A 81 10.10 0.67 -0.89
N PRO A 82 10.22 -0.52 -1.47
CA PRO A 82 9.37 -0.94 -2.59
C PRO A 82 7.89 -0.83 -2.21
N TYR A 83 7.04 -0.42 -3.16
CA TYR A 83 5.59 -0.23 -2.96
C TYR A 83 5.19 0.91 -2.00
N GLU A 84 6.15 1.72 -1.52
CA GLU A 84 5.82 2.90 -0.72
C GLU A 84 5.23 4.02 -1.61
N ILE A 85 4.19 4.68 -1.12
CA ILE A 85 3.55 5.79 -1.82
C ILE A 85 4.39 7.05 -1.62
N ILE A 86 4.72 7.71 -2.74
CA ILE A 86 5.38 9.00 -2.73
C ILE A 86 4.40 10.09 -3.20
N THR A 87 4.50 11.27 -2.59
CA THR A 87 3.67 12.43 -2.94
C THR A 87 4.52 13.69 -3.10
N PHE A 88 4.01 14.66 -3.85
CA PHE A 88 4.60 15.99 -3.99
C PHE A 88 3.69 17.02 -3.35
N ALA A 89 4.22 17.76 -2.38
CA ALA A 89 3.48 18.75 -1.62
C ALA A 89 3.93 20.17 -2.01
N PHE A 90 3.00 20.99 -2.48
CA PHE A 90 3.17 22.43 -2.66
C PHE A 90 2.52 23.16 -1.48
N PHE A 91 3.25 24.10 -0.87
CA PHE A 91 2.78 24.88 0.28
C PHE A 91 2.48 26.35 -0.05
N PRO A 92 1.65 26.63 -1.07
CA PRO A 92 0.63 27.69 -0.98
C PRO A 92 -0.79 27.17 -1.27
N ASP A 93 -1.82 27.99 -1.01
CA ASP A 93 -3.24 27.62 -1.09
C ASP A 93 -3.70 27.09 -2.47
N GLU A 94 -3.00 27.47 -3.55
CA GLU A 94 -3.31 27.03 -4.91
C GLU A 94 -2.44 25.84 -5.33
N LYS A 95 -3.09 24.68 -5.53
CA LYS A 95 -2.44 23.45 -6.00
C LYS A 95 -2.27 23.50 -7.53
N PRO A 96 -1.05 23.30 -8.05
CA PRO A 96 -0.84 23.18 -9.49
C PRO A 96 -1.39 21.86 -10.03
N ASP A 97 -1.70 21.86 -11.33
CA ASP A 97 -1.79 20.63 -12.12
C ASP A 97 -0.38 20.05 -12.29
N LEU A 98 -0.25 18.74 -12.04
CA LEU A 98 1.04 18.04 -11.99
C LEU A 98 1.12 16.93 -13.02
N SER A 99 2.26 16.91 -13.72
CA SER A 99 2.70 15.77 -14.50
C SER A 99 4.08 15.36 -13.99
N VAL A 100 4.28 14.07 -13.78
CA VAL A 100 5.52 13.54 -13.22
C VAL A 100 5.99 12.39 -14.08
N THR A 101 7.28 12.39 -14.39
CA THR A 101 7.92 11.40 -15.25
C THR A 101 9.22 10.90 -14.62
N GLU A 102 9.60 9.66 -14.92
CA GLU A 102 10.93 9.13 -14.62
C GLU A 102 11.87 9.46 -15.77
N TRP A 103 13.06 9.95 -15.46
CA TRP A 103 14.12 10.17 -16.44
C TRP A 103 15.04 8.95 -16.53
N ASP A 104 15.10 8.31 -17.70
CA ASP A 104 16.08 7.25 -17.96
C ASP A 104 17.38 7.85 -18.50
N ALA A 105 18.41 7.85 -17.65
CA ALA A 105 19.73 8.39 -18.00
C ALA A 105 20.47 7.57 -19.08
N LYS A 106 20.08 6.32 -19.35
CA LYS A 106 20.68 5.48 -20.39
C LYS A 106 20.11 5.80 -21.77
N THR A 107 18.80 6.03 -21.86
CA THR A 107 18.13 6.31 -23.14
C THR A 107 17.99 7.81 -23.42
N GLY A 108 18.07 8.66 -22.39
CA GLY A 108 17.85 10.09 -22.52
C GLY A 108 16.36 10.43 -22.74
N GLU A 109 15.46 9.61 -22.22
CA GLU A 109 14.01 9.74 -22.44
C GLU A 109 13.24 9.83 -21.12
N GLU A 110 12.13 10.58 -21.16
CA GLU A 110 11.15 10.65 -20.08
C GLU A 110 10.16 9.49 -20.24
N ARG A 111 9.97 8.72 -19.17
CA ARG A 111 8.97 7.66 -19.09
C ARG A 111 7.82 8.10 -18.19
N ILE A 112 6.61 7.90 -18.68
CA ILE A 112 5.41 8.04 -17.86
C ILE A 112 5.36 6.81 -16.94
N PRO A 113 5.18 6.98 -15.62
CA PRO A 113 4.95 5.86 -14.72
C PRO A 113 3.73 5.03 -15.17
N VAL A 114 3.70 3.75 -14.83
CA VAL A 114 2.66 2.82 -15.29
C VAL A 114 1.27 3.17 -14.73
N ASP A 115 1.19 3.91 -13.63
CA ASP A 115 -0.06 4.37 -13.01
C ASP A 115 -0.11 5.91 -12.90
N ASN A 116 -1.22 6.50 -13.34
CA ASN A 116 -1.49 7.93 -13.42
C ASN A 116 -2.16 8.50 -12.15
N GLY A 117 -2.51 7.68 -11.14
CA GLY A 117 -3.19 8.12 -9.92
C GLY A 117 -2.31 8.28 -8.68
N TYR A 118 -1.23 7.49 -8.59
CA TYR A 118 -0.34 7.45 -7.43
C TYR A 118 1.10 7.19 -7.88
N PHE A 119 2.06 7.95 -7.33
CA PHE A 119 3.48 7.72 -7.58
C PHE A 119 4.00 6.55 -6.74
N GLY A 120 3.63 5.34 -7.14
CA GLY A 120 4.31 4.14 -6.70
C GLY A 120 5.57 3.94 -7.52
N PHE A 121 6.74 4.31 -6.98
CA PHE A 121 8.00 3.84 -7.56
C PHE A 121 8.20 2.40 -7.15
N VAL A 122 7.55 1.55 -7.92
CA VAL A 122 7.72 0.12 -7.86
C VAL A 122 8.66 -0.19 -9.01
N TYR A 123 9.71 -0.99 -8.75
CA TYR A 123 10.61 -1.56 -9.75
C TYR A 123 11.85 -0.73 -10.16
N PRO A 124 12.98 -1.38 -10.52
CA PRO A 124 13.86 -2.16 -9.64
C PRO A 124 14.52 -1.29 -8.54
N SER A 125 15.22 -1.92 -7.59
CA SER A 125 16.02 -1.17 -6.60
C SER A 125 17.03 -0.26 -7.26
N GLY A 126 17.33 0.87 -6.63
CA GLY A 126 18.35 1.81 -7.09
C GLY A 126 17.85 3.23 -7.23
N LEU A 127 18.72 4.08 -7.80
CA LEU A 127 18.51 5.51 -7.87
C LEU A 127 17.67 5.90 -9.09
N LYS A 128 16.58 6.62 -8.86
CA LYS A 128 15.68 7.16 -9.86
C LYS A 128 15.72 8.69 -9.85
N THR A 129 15.67 9.27 -11.05
CA THR A 129 15.56 10.72 -11.24
C THR A 129 14.17 11.06 -11.72
N ILE A 130 13.47 11.88 -10.96
CA ILE A 130 12.06 12.19 -11.18
C ILE A 130 11.92 13.62 -11.62
N LEU A 131 11.18 13.86 -12.70
CA LEU A 131 10.86 15.19 -13.19
C LEU A 131 9.42 15.52 -12.81
N VAL A 132 9.20 16.72 -12.27
CA VAL A 132 7.88 17.20 -11.86
C VAL A 132 7.58 18.46 -12.63
N ARG A 133 6.54 18.43 -13.46
CA ARG A 133 6.07 19.54 -14.29
C ARG A 133 4.80 20.07 -13.66
N ALA A 134 4.85 21.31 -13.18
CA ALA A 134 3.75 21.97 -12.51
C ALA A 134 3.20 23.13 -13.35
N LYS A 135 1.88 23.28 -13.39
CA LYS A 135 1.17 24.38 -14.04
C LYS A 135 0.05 24.91 -13.15
N TRP A 136 0.04 26.23 -12.90
CA TRP A 136 -0.98 26.92 -12.11
C TRP A 136 -2.07 27.52 -13.01
N ASN A 137 -3.23 27.85 -12.44
CA ASN A 137 -4.34 28.43 -13.22
C ASN A 137 -4.02 29.84 -13.73
N ASP A 138 -3.15 30.57 -13.02
CA ASP A 138 -2.63 31.87 -13.44
C ASP A 138 -1.64 31.80 -14.62
N GLY A 139 -1.39 30.59 -15.16
CA GLY A 139 -0.51 30.35 -16.29
C GLY A 139 0.97 30.21 -15.91
N LYS A 140 1.36 30.39 -14.64
CA LYS A 140 2.71 30.06 -14.19
C LYS A 140 2.97 28.57 -14.40
N ALA A 141 4.23 28.26 -14.68
CA ALA A 141 4.67 26.90 -14.91
C ALA A 141 6.10 26.72 -14.39
N ALA A 142 6.45 25.51 -13.99
CA ALA A 142 7.81 25.18 -13.59
C ALA A 142 8.11 23.69 -13.79
N ILE A 143 9.41 23.38 -13.91
CA ILE A 143 9.92 22.02 -13.93
C ILE A 143 10.88 21.86 -12.75
N TYR A 144 10.66 20.82 -11.95
CA TYR A 144 11.51 20.43 -10.83
C TYR A 144 12.12 19.06 -11.09
N VAL A 145 13.17 18.77 -10.33
CA VAL A 145 13.76 17.44 -10.24
C VAL A 145 13.79 16.97 -8.79
N ALA A 146 13.49 15.70 -8.61
CA ALA A 146 13.67 14.96 -7.37
C ALA A 146 14.52 13.71 -7.61
N LYS A 147 15.08 13.16 -6.53
CA LYS A 147 15.73 11.85 -6.56
C LYS A 147 15.04 10.93 -5.57
N VAL A 148 14.87 9.69 -5.97
CA VAL A 148 14.34 8.61 -5.11
C VAL A 148 15.33 7.47 -5.16
N HIS A 149 15.69 6.90 -4.02
CA HIS A 149 16.45 5.67 -3.94
C HIS A 149 15.55 4.57 -3.40
N VAL A 150 15.23 3.60 -4.24
CA VAL A 150 14.41 2.45 -3.86
C VAL A 150 15.32 1.39 -3.25
N ASN A 151 15.11 1.10 -1.98
CA ASN A 151 15.88 0.09 -1.26
C ASN A 151 15.70 -1.30 -1.88
N LYS A 152 16.76 -2.10 -1.87
CA LYS A 152 16.68 -3.54 -2.18
C LYS A 152 16.28 -4.28 -0.90
N MET A 153 15.01 -4.64 -0.81
CA MET A 153 14.45 -5.35 0.36
C MET A 153 14.42 -6.87 0.16
N TYR A 154 14.30 -7.32 -1.10
CA TYR A 154 14.15 -8.74 -1.44
C TYR A 154 15.02 -9.11 -2.64
N SER A 155 15.51 -10.34 -2.68
CA SER A 155 16.24 -10.91 -3.82
C SER A 155 15.46 -10.90 -5.14
N TYR A 156 14.16 -11.18 -5.08
CA TYR A 156 13.25 -11.28 -6.22
C TYR A 156 12.57 -9.94 -6.60
N GLN A 157 12.96 -8.82 -6.00
CA GLN A 157 12.28 -7.53 -6.17
C GLN A 157 12.17 -7.09 -7.64
N GLU A 158 13.18 -7.38 -8.45
CA GLU A 158 13.22 -7.05 -9.88
C GLU A 158 12.31 -7.96 -10.75
N LEU A 159 11.66 -8.95 -10.14
CA LEU A 159 10.77 -9.91 -10.81
C LEU A 159 9.29 -9.57 -10.60
N LEU A 160 9.02 -8.59 -9.74
CA LEU A 160 7.67 -8.21 -9.34
C LEU A 160 7.06 -7.21 -10.32
N SER A 161 5.74 -7.15 -10.43
CA SER A 161 5.07 -6.15 -11.25
C SER A 161 5.43 -4.73 -10.78
N ALA A 162 5.70 -3.85 -11.75
CA ALA A 162 5.83 -2.42 -11.54
C ALA A 162 4.46 -1.73 -11.36
N ASN A 163 3.36 -2.41 -11.66
CA ASN A 163 2.02 -1.87 -11.48
C ASN A 163 1.51 -2.23 -10.07
N LEU A 164 1.20 -1.21 -9.26
CA LEU A 164 0.64 -1.37 -7.91
C LEU A 164 -0.70 -2.11 -7.88
N ASN A 165 -1.44 -2.04 -8.98
CA ASN A 165 -2.77 -2.67 -9.10
C ASN A 165 -2.68 -4.09 -9.65
N HIS A 166 -1.49 -4.58 -9.99
CA HIS A 166 -1.29 -5.93 -10.49
C HIS A 166 -0.70 -6.84 -9.43
N PHE A 167 -1.11 -8.11 -9.47
CA PHE A 167 -0.37 -9.18 -8.83
C PHE A 167 0.82 -9.59 -9.70
N THR A 168 1.78 -10.30 -9.10
CA THR A 168 2.84 -10.98 -9.85
C THR A 168 2.67 -12.48 -9.70
N VAL A 169 2.48 -13.20 -10.80
CA VAL A 169 2.55 -14.67 -10.83
C VAL A 169 3.95 -15.08 -11.26
N MET A 170 4.67 -15.74 -10.37
CA MET A 170 6.06 -16.14 -10.57
C MET A 170 6.19 -17.66 -10.56
N GLY A 171 6.84 -18.21 -11.58
CA GLY A 171 7.16 -19.64 -11.66
C GLY A 171 8.65 -19.91 -11.55
N PHE A 172 9.02 -20.87 -10.71
CA PHE A 172 10.37 -21.40 -10.59
C PHE A 172 10.42 -22.83 -11.13
N PHE A 173 11.31 -23.08 -12.07
CA PHE A 173 11.38 -24.34 -12.80
C PHE A 173 12.78 -24.93 -12.78
N ASP A 174 12.84 -26.27 -12.86
CA ASP A 174 14.09 -26.95 -13.14
C ASP A 174 14.54 -26.59 -14.56
N SER A 175 15.80 -26.15 -14.70
CA SER A 175 16.44 -25.91 -15.99
C SER A 175 16.34 -27.09 -16.98
N GLN A 176 16.27 -28.32 -16.48
CA GLN A 176 16.19 -29.55 -17.29
C GLN A 176 14.75 -29.98 -17.60
N ALA A 177 13.74 -29.32 -17.02
CA ALA A 177 12.34 -29.70 -17.25
C ALA A 177 11.90 -29.37 -18.70
N HIS A 178 11.38 -30.38 -19.40
CA HIS A 178 10.92 -30.23 -20.79
C HIS A 178 9.60 -29.47 -20.94
N LYS A 179 8.78 -29.39 -19.89
CA LYS A 179 7.50 -28.68 -19.91
C LYS A 179 7.41 -27.72 -18.73
N ARG A 180 7.05 -26.48 -19.04
CA ARG A 180 6.83 -25.40 -18.07
C ARG A 180 5.41 -24.93 -18.25
N GLU A 181 4.60 -25.11 -17.22
CA GLU A 181 3.22 -24.68 -17.25
C GLU A 181 3.11 -23.37 -16.47
N MET A 182 2.99 -22.28 -17.20
CA MET A 182 2.58 -20.98 -16.67
C MET A 182 1.17 -20.65 -17.17
N PRO A 183 0.35 -19.96 -16.37
CA PRO A 183 -0.94 -19.48 -16.82
C PRO A 183 -0.79 -18.48 -17.97
N THR A 184 -1.84 -18.24 -18.73
CA THR A 184 -1.87 -17.14 -19.69
C THR A 184 -1.92 -15.81 -18.93
N LYS A 185 -1.17 -14.80 -19.38
CA LYS A 185 -1.19 -13.47 -18.77
C LYS A 185 -2.59 -12.86 -18.93
N VAL A 186 -3.11 -12.28 -17.85
CA VAL A 186 -4.32 -11.45 -17.88
C VAL A 186 -3.87 -10.00 -17.63
N GLU A 187 -3.77 -9.20 -18.69
CA GLU A 187 -3.11 -7.89 -18.67
C GLU A 187 -3.69 -6.91 -17.65
N SER A 188 -4.96 -7.04 -17.28
CA SER A 188 -5.62 -6.16 -16.32
C SER A 188 -5.48 -6.61 -14.85
N LEU A 189 -4.87 -7.77 -14.59
CA LEU A 189 -4.89 -8.39 -13.26
C LEU A 189 -3.50 -8.77 -12.75
N TYR A 190 -2.67 -9.40 -13.58
CA TYR A 190 -1.37 -9.84 -13.13
C TYR A 190 -0.32 -9.86 -14.24
N ASP A 191 0.93 -9.65 -13.81
CA ASP A 191 2.11 -9.90 -14.64
C ASP A 191 2.70 -11.28 -14.34
N ILE A 192 3.39 -11.82 -15.35
CA ILE A 192 4.02 -13.13 -15.26
C ILE A 192 5.53 -12.97 -15.27
N SER A 193 6.21 -13.63 -14.35
CA SER A 193 7.66 -13.81 -14.36
C SER A 193 8.02 -15.29 -14.19
N GLN A 194 9.16 -15.70 -14.72
CA GLN A 194 9.66 -17.06 -14.54
C GLN A 194 11.17 -17.09 -14.38
N ARG A 195 11.67 -18.05 -13.61
CA ARG A 195 13.08 -18.30 -13.38
C ARG A 195 13.39 -19.78 -13.46
N GLU A 196 14.60 -20.07 -13.90
CA GLU A 196 15.10 -21.41 -14.14
C GLU A 196 16.41 -21.60 -13.37
N GLY A 197 16.62 -22.79 -12.86
CA GLY A 197 17.84 -23.16 -12.15
C GLY A 197 17.74 -24.57 -11.60
N THR A 198 18.74 -24.99 -10.84
CA THR A 198 18.56 -26.15 -9.95
C THR A 198 17.85 -25.69 -8.68
N LEU A 199 17.30 -26.63 -7.92
CA LEU A 199 16.68 -26.29 -6.63
C LEU A 199 17.68 -25.58 -5.70
N GLU A 200 18.94 -26.02 -5.70
CA GLU A 200 20.01 -25.46 -4.88
C GLU A 200 20.36 -24.04 -5.33
N SER A 201 20.48 -23.79 -6.63
CA SER A 201 20.80 -22.44 -7.12
C SER A 201 19.67 -21.47 -6.81
N LEU A 202 18.41 -21.88 -7.03
CA LEU A 202 17.25 -21.04 -6.76
C LEU A 202 17.07 -20.74 -5.27
N LYS A 203 17.41 -21.67 -4.37
CA LYS A 203 17.44 -21.40 -2.92
C LYS A 203 18.50 -20.37 -2.54
N VAL A 204 19.65 -20.37 -3.21
CA VAL A 204 20.73 -19.41 -2.97
C VAL A 204 20.37 -18.04 -3.52
N ASP A 205 19.78 -18.00 -4.73
CA ASP A 205 19.40 -16.76 -5.39
C ASP A 205 18.19 -16.10 -4.72
N TYR A 206 17.26 -16.90 -4.18
CA TYR A 206 16.01 -16.45 -3.57
C TYR A 206 15.77 -17.05 -2.18
N PRO A 207 16.64 -16.78 -1.19
CA PRO A 207 16.61 -17.43 0.11
C PRO A 207 15.34 -17.12 0.92
N GLU A 208 14.71 -15.97 0.68
CA GLU A 208 13.50 -15.54 1.38
C GLU A 208 12.23 -16.28 0.95
N LEU A 209 12.26 -17.02 -0.17
CA LEU A 209 11.09 -17.71 -0.70
C LEU A 209 10.90 -19.14 -0.16
N ASP A 210 11.88 -19.69 0.57
CA ASP A 210 11.85 -21.09 1.07
C ASP A 210 11.41 -22.11 0.00
N ILE A 211 12.01 -22.05 -1.18
CA ILE A 211 11.68 -22.94 -2.30
C ILE A 211 12.07 -24.37 -1.93
N ARG A 212 11.10 -25.24 -1.59
CA ARG A 212 11.39 -26.62 -1.14
C ARG A 212 11.46 -27.65 -2.27
N LYS A 213 10.74 -27.42 -3.35
CA LYS A 213 10.63 -28.32 -4.51
C LYS A 213 10.36 -27.52 -5.79
N LEU A 214 10.54 -28.15 -6.95
CA LEU A 214 10.25 -27.58 -8.26
C LEU A 214 9.21 -28.45 -9.00
N PRO A 215 8.29 -27.87 -9.79
CA PRO A 215 8.09 -26.43 -9.94
C PRO A 215 7.55 -25.80 -8.65
N ALA A 216 7.83 -24.52 -8.44
CA ALA A 216 7.23 -23.72 -7.37
C ALA A 216 6.61 -22.46 -7.96
N TYR A 217 5.42 -22.14 -7.51
CA TYR A 217 4.62 -21.03 -7.99
C TYR A 217 4.30 -20.10 -6.83
N TYR A 218 4.46 -18.80 -7.07
CA TYR A 218 4.18 -17.76 -6.10
C TYR A 218 3.28 -16.71 -6.74
N ILE A 219 2.31 -16.22 -5.99
CA ILE A 219 1.60 -14.99 -6.32
C ILE A 219 2.01 -13.94 -5.30
N PHE A 220 2.45 -12.78 -5.77
CA PHE A 220 2.84 -11.66 -4.93
C PHE A 220 1.82 -10.54 -5.01
N GLN A 221 1.59 -9.91 -3.86
CA GLN A 221 0.87 -8.64 -3.73
C GLN A 221 1.74 -7.70 -2.88
N TYR A 222 1.96 -6.47 -3.37
CA TYR A 222 2.83 -5.47 -2.72
C TYR A 222 4.21 -6.01 -2.28
N GLY A 223 4.77 -6.88 -3.13
CA GLY A 223 6.08 -7.50 -2.94
C GLY A 223 6.17 -8.59 -1.88
N LYS A 224 5.05 -9.02 -1.29
CA LYS A 224 5.00 -10.15 -0.36
C LYS A 224 4.34 -11.37 -1.01
N PRO A 225 4.83 -12.59 -0.75
CA PRO A 225 4.13 -13.80 -1.13
C PRO A 225 2.73 -13.82 -0.51
N PHE A 226 1.72 -13.99 -1.34
CA PHE A 226 0.32 -14.04 -0.98
C PHE A 226 -0.26 -15.45 -1.17
N PHE A 227 0.22 -16.19 -2.17
CA PHE A 227 -0.13 -17.59 -2.43
C PHE A 227 1.11 -18.35 -2.88
N VAL A 228 1.24 -19.60 -2.43
CA VAL A 228 2.35 -20.49 -2.79
C VAL A 228 1.80 -21.87 -3.06
N THR A 229 2.15 -22.45 -4.20
CA THR A 229 1.86 -23.84 -4.53
C THR A 229 2.98 -24.44 -5.34
N ASN A 230 2.97 -25.76 -5.47
CA ASN A 230 3.83 -26.49 -6.40
C ASN A 230 3.01 -27.30 -7.41
N ASP A 231 1.70 -27.07 -7.44
CA ASP A 231 0.74 -27.72 -8.33
C ASP A 231 0.22 -26.67 -9.34
N SER A 232 0.39 -26.95 -10.63
CA SER A 232 -0.04 -26.04 -11.68
C SER A 232 -1.57 -25.94 -11.78
N GLU A 233 -2.30 -27.00 -11.44
CA GLU A 233 -3.77 -27.01 -11.43
C GLU A 233 -4.33 -26.24 -10.24
N GLU A 234 -3.68 -26.32 -9.07
CA GLU A 234 -4.04 -25.48 -7.93
C GLU A 234 -3.84 -23.99 -8.25
N LEU A 235 -2.72 -23.64 -8.90
CA LEU A 235 -2.47 -22.28 -9.38
C LEU A 235 -3.56 -21.83 -10.36
N LYS A 236 -3.86 -22.63 -11.39
CA LYS A 236 -4.89 -22.30 -12.39
C LYS A 236 -6.27 -22.12 -11.74
N THR A 237 -6.59 -22.97 -10.77
CA THR A 237 -7.83 -22.89 -10.00
C THR A 237 -7.89 -21.57 -9.25
N TYR A 238 -6.85 -21.22 -8.49
CA TYR A 238 -6.82 -19.98 -7.72
C TYR A 238 -6.92 -18.70 -8.59
N LEU A 239 -6.30 -18.74 -9.78
CA LEU A 239 -6.32 -17.61 -10.71
C LEU A 239 -7.67 -17.42 -11.41
N ASN A 240 -8.40 -18.50 -11.71
CA ASN A 240 -9.55 -18.45 -12.63
C ASN A 240 -10.89 -18.79 -11.97
N GLN A 241 -10.88 -19.54 -10.88
CA GLN A 241 -12.07 -20.08 -10.24
C GLN A 241 -12.30 -19.43 -8.87
N GLU A 242 -13.57 -19.23 -8.53
CA GLU A 242 -13.96 -18.80 -7.19
C GLU A 242 -14.01 -20.04 -6.29
N LYS A 243 -13.09 -20.14 -5.33
CA LYS A 243 -13.19 -21.13 -4.25
C LYS A 243 -14.00 -20.52 -3.11
N VAL A 244 -15.03 -21.22 -2.65
CA VAL A 244 -15.82 -20.80 -1.48
C VAL A 244 -15.47 -21.70 -0.31
N LEU A 245 -15.06 -21.09 0.80
CA LEU A 245 -14.79 -21.77 2.05
C LEU A 245 -15.75 -21.23 3.11
N ILE A 246 -16.50 -22.11 3.76
CA ILE A 246 -17.45 -21.73 4.81
C ILE A 246 -16.88 -22.21 6.15
N PHE A 247 -16.80 -21.29 7.11
CA PHE A 247 -16.37 -21.59 8.46
C PHE A 247 -17.49 -21.24 9.44
N GLU A 248 -17.71 -22.11 10.43
CA GLU A 248 -18.78 -21.93 11.42
C GLU A 248 -18.27 -22.15 12.83
N GLY A 249 -18.89 -21.46 13.78
CA GLY A 249 -18.62 -21.64 15.20
C GLY A 249 -19.72 -21.03 16.06
N LYS A 250 -19.70 -21.39 17.35
CA LYS A 250 -20.65 -20.88 18.35
C LYS A 250 -19.94 -20.57 19.66
N SER A 251 -20.43 -19.56 20.38
CA SER A 251 -20.13 -19.27 21.77
C SER A 251 -21.39 -19.47 22.63
N GLU A 252 -21.43 -18.89 23.83
CA GLU A 252 -22.60 -18.95 24.70
C GLU A 252 -23.79 -18.20 24.12
N ASN A 253 -23.55 -17.00 23.56
CA ASN A 253 -24.62 -16.10 23.12
C ASN A 253 -24.72 -15.97 21.60
N TRP A 254 -23.71 -16.44 20.84
CA TRP A 254 -23.59 -16.14 19.42
C TRP A 254 -23.26 -17.37 18.58
N GLU A 255 -23.81 -17.41 17.38
CA GLU A 255 -23.41 -18.28 16.27
C GLU A 255 -22.83 -17.40 15.17
N ALA A 256 -21.70 -17.80 14.59
CA ALA A 256 -21.07 -17.08 13.49
C ALA A 256 -20.77 -18.02 12.33
N GLN A 257 -21.09 -17.56 11.13
CA GLN A 257 -20.74 -18.18 9.85
C GLN A 257 -19.92 -17.18 9.05
N LEU A 258 -18.82 -17.65 8.48
CA LEU A 258 -17.91 -16.88 7.65
C LEU A 258 -17.73 -17.59 6.32
N ALA A 259 -18.30 -17.04 5.26
CA ALA A 259 -18.05 -17.49 3.89
C ALA A 259 -16.95 -16.63 3.26
N ILE A 260 -15.84 -17.27 2.89
CA ILE A 260 -14.70 -16.65 2.21
C ILE A 260 -14.72 -17.09 0.75
N TYR A 261 -14.89 -16.13 -0.14
CA TYR A 261 -14.87 -16.32 -1.57
C TYR A 261 -13.50 -15.89 -2.09
N GLN A 262 -12.70 -16.86 -2.50
CA GLN A 262 -11.32 -16.67 -2.93
C GLN A 262 -11.26 -16.71 -4.45
N LYS A 263 -11.05 -15.54 -5.04
CA LYS A 263 -10.74 -15.38 -6.46
C LYS A 263 -9.80 -14.18 -6.59
N LEU A 264 -8.66 -14.36 -7.25
CA LEU A 264 -7.67 -13.29 -7.36
C LEU A 264 -8.27 -11.99 -7.91
N GLY A 265 -8.15 -10.89 -7.16
CA GLY A 265 -8.63 -9.55 -7.52
C GLY A 265 -10.14 -9.34 -7.42
N ASN A 266 -10.87 -10.34 -6.92
CA ASN A 266 -12.31 -10.26 -6.66
C ASN A 266 -12.69 -11.10 -5.42
N GLY A 267 -11.78 -11.19 -4.44
CA GLY A 267 -12.07 -11.84 -3.18
C GLY A 267 -13.11 -11.06 -2.37
N LYS A 268 -13.93 -11.79 -1.62
CA LYS A 268 -14.89 -11.19 -0.69
C LYS A 268 -15.10 -12.10 0.52
N LEU A 269 -15.44 -11.49 1.64
CA LEU A 269 -15.74 -12.14 2.90
C LEU A 269 -17.18 -11.77 3.27
N HIS A 270 -17.99 -12.78 3.56
CA HIS A 270 -19.35 -12.63 4.04
C HIS A 270 -19.46 -13.21 5.45
N LEU A 271 -19.66 -12.33 6.43
CA LEU A 271 -19.85 -12.69 7.83
C LEU A 271 -21.33 -12.60 8.17
N THR A 272 -21.88 -13.67 8.72
CA THR A 272 -23.22 -13.71 9.32
C THR A 272 -23.07 -14.07 10.80
N ILE A 273 -23.59 -13.24 11.69
CA ILE A 273 -23.61 -13.44 13.13
C ILE A 273 -25.06 -13.49 13.58
N ARG A 274 -25.41 -14.51 14.36
CA ARG A 274 -26.74 -14.70 14.93
C ARG A 274 -26.66 -14.72 16.45
N TYR A 275 -27.52 -13.97 17.11
CA TYR A 275 -27.74 -14.10 18.54
C TYR A 275 -28.62 -15.35 18.80
N ILE A 276 -28.19 -16.26 19.68
CA ILE A 276 -28.82 -17.59 19.84
C ILE A 276 -29.46 -17.82 21.21
N LYS A 277 -29.40 -16.84 22.12
CA LYS A 277 -30.04 -16.96 23.43
C LYS A 277 -31.49 -16.51 23.40
N ASN A 278 -32.33 -17.19 24.17
CA ASN A 278 -33.75 -16.84 24.40
C ASN A 278 -33.92 -15.71 25.45
N GLU A 279 -32.93 -14.83 25.59
CA GLU A 279 -32.96 -13.65 26.47
C GLU A 279 -33.29 -12.39 25.63
N ASP A 280 -33.40 -11.23 26.28
CA ASP A 280 -33.59 -9.97 25.55
C ASP A 280 -32.41 -9.74 24.60
N LYS A 281 -32.74 -9.55 23.31
CA LYS A 281 -31.75 -9.27 22.27
C LYS A 281 -30.88 -8.07 22.65
N PRO A 282 -29.60 -8.05 22.24
CA PRO A 282 -28.76 -6.87 22.39
C PRO A 282 -29.44 -5.66 21.70
N VAL A 283 -29.68 -4.60 22.48
CA VAL A 283 -30.30 -3.36 21.97
C VAL A 283 -29.24 -2.43 21.36
N GLU A 284 -27.99 -2.58 21.79
CA GLU A 284 -26.85 -1.79 21.30
C GLU A 284 -26.10 -2.54 20.20
N PRO A 285 -25.47 -1.80 19.27
CA PRO A 285 -24.53 -2.38 18.33
C PRO A 285 -23.43 -3.14 19.06
N PHE A 286 -22.97 -4.26 18.48
CA PHE A 286 -21.82 -5.00 18.98
C PHE A 286 -20.61 -4.80 18.06
N THR A 287 -19.42 -4.85 18.63
CA THR A 287 -18.17 -4.80 17.87
C THR A 287 -17.68 -6.23 17.63
N PHE A 288 -17.17 -6.51 16.44
CA PHE A 288 -16.57 -7.80 16.13
C PHE A 288 -15.13 -7.65 15.62
N PHE A 289 -14.33 -8.70 15.81
CA PHE A 289 -12.98 -8.83 15.28
C PHE A 289 -12.78 -10.24 14.72
N ILE A 290 -12.52 -10.35 13.42
CA ILE A 290 -12.10 -11.59 12.76
C ILE A 290 -10.59 -11.58 12.67
N THR A 291 -9.94 -12.66 13.10
CA THR A 291 -8.51 -12.86 12.88
C THR A 291 -8.22 -14.26 12.34
N GLY A 292 -7.29 -14.34 11.40
CA GLY A 292 -6.85 -15.60 10.78
C GLY A 292 -5.51 -15.45 10.07
N PRO A 293 -5.12 -16.44 9.26
CA PRO A 293 -3.85 -16.42 8.52
C PRO A 293 -3.84 -15.42 7.37
N SER A 294 -2.69 -15.27 6.72
CA SER A 294 -2.52 -14.45 5.50
C SER A 294 -2.99 -12.99 5.64
N SER A 295 -2.82 -12.42 6.84
CA SER A 295 -3.30 -11.06 7.18
C SER A 295 -4.82 -10.89 7.21
N LEU A 296 -5.60 -11.99 7.29
CA LEU A 296 -7.04 -11.92 7.53
C LEU A 296 -7.28 -11.23 8.88
N ARG A 297 -7.66 -9.96 8.81
CA ARG A 297 -8.06 -9.15 9.94
C ARG A 297 -9.17 -8.21 9.51
N VAL A 298 -10.35 -8.39 10.10
CA VAL A 298 -11.51 -7.55 9.82
C VAL A 298 -12.12 -7.12 11.15
N GLU A 299 -12.43 -5.84 11.28
CA GLU A 299 -13.08 -5.30 12.46
C GLU A 299 -14.23 -4.38 12.04
N GLY A 300 -15.25 -4.31 12.87
CA GLY A 300 -16.41 -3.45 12.61
C GLY A 300 -17.43 -3.51 13.72
N THR A 301 -18.50 -2.75 13.52
CA THR A 301 -19.65 -2.70 14.41
C THR A 301 -20.89 -3.08 13.61
N LEU A 302 -21.73 -3.95 14.18
CA LEU A 302 -22.96 -4.41 13.55
C LEU A 302 -24.13 -4.31 14.52
N ASP A 303 -25.30 -4.13 13.94
CA ASP A 303 -26.59 -4.15 14.64
C ASP A 303 -27.34 -5.43 14.28
N VAL A 304 -27.98 -6.02 15.28
CA VAL A 304 -28.81 -7.20 15.11
C VAL A 304 -30.19 -6.77 14.57
N ASN A 305 -30.62 -7.38 13.47
CA ASN A 305 -31.92 -7.11 12.87
C ASN A 305 -33.08 -7.77 13.66
N GLU A 306 -34.33 -7.61 13.17
CA GLU A 306 -35.51 -8.21 13.80
C GLU A 306 -35.51 -9.75 13.86
N ARG A 307 -34.66 -10.40 13.06
CA ARG A 307 -34.48 -11.86 13.00
C ARG A 307 -33.26 -12.34 13.79
N GLU A 308 -32.72 -11.50 14.66
CA GLU A 308 -31.56 -11.83 15.50
C GLU A 308 -30.27 -12.07 14.70
N ILE A 309 -30.19 -11.52 13.48
CA ILE A 309 -29.06 -11.69 12.56
C ILE A 309 -28.40 -10.34 12.25
N ALA A 310 -27.08 -10.36 12.14
CA ALA A 310 -26.24 -9.28 11.65
C ALA A 310 -25.34 -9.82 10.53
N ASP A 311 -25.26 -9.11 9.42
CA ASP A 311 -24.52 -9.55 8.23
C ASP A 311 -23.57 -8.45 7.71
N MET A 312 -22.44 -8.86 7.16
CA MET A 312 -21.48 -7.95 6.54
C MET A 312 -20.81 -8.61 5.33
N LEU A 313 -20.69 -7.84 4.24
CA LEU A 313 -19.92 -8.22 3.06
C LEU A 313 -18.74 -7.26 2.88
N VAL A 314 -17.52 -7.78 2.87
CA VAL A 314 -16.28 -7.00 2.70
C VAL A 314 -15.52 -7.50 1.48
N PRO A 315 -15.22 -6.64 0.48
CA PRO A 315 -14.29 -7.00 -0.59
C PRO A 315 -12.88 -7.10 0.00
N MET A 316 -12.27 -8.27 -0.10
CA MET A 316 -10.94 -8.55 0.45
C MET A 316 -10.34 -9.77 -0.23
N ASP A 317 -9.15 -9.63 -0.80
CA ASP A 317 -8.36 -10.75 -1.27
C ASP A 317 -7.66 -11.41 -0.07
N VAL A 318 -8.08 -12.64 0.27
CA VAL A 318 -7.44 -13.46 1.30
C VAL A 318 -7.19 -14.87 0.81
N HIS A 319 -6.04 -15.42 1.18
CA HIS A 319 -5.74 -16.84 1.00
C HIS A 319 -5.81 -17.57 2.35
N VAL A 320 -6.88 -18.32 2.56
CA VAL A 320 -7.05 -19.27 3.66
C VAL A 320 -7.23 -20.70 3.12
N SER A 321 -6.91 -21.68 3.95
CA SER A 321 -7.07 -23.11 3.74
C SER A 321 -8.13 -23.70 4.67
N GLU A 322 -8.57 -24.92 4.38
CA GLU A 322 -9.56 -25.66 5.19
C GLU A 322 -9.02 -26.03 6.59
N ASN A 323 -7.69 -26.03 6.76
CA ASN A 323 -7.04 -26.36 8.02
C ASN A 323 -6.70 -25.11 8.85
N ASP A 324 -7.01 -23.93 8.33
CA ASP A 324 -6.66 -22.68 8.98
C ASP A 324 -7.56 -22.42 10.19
N SER A 325 -6.98 -21.85 11.23
CA SER A 325 -7.73 -21.41 12.41
C SER A 325 -8.16 -19.97 12.23
N ILE A 326 -9.47 -19.74 12.25
CA ILE A 326 -10.07 -18.41 12.21
C ILE A 326 -10.83 -18.20 13.52
N THR A 327 -10.66 -17.03 14.12
CA THR A 327 -11.40 -16.63 15.33
C THR A 327 -12.26 -15.42 15.04
N CYS A 328 -13.46 -15.40 15.61
CA CYS A 328 -14.35 -14.26 15.63
C CYS A 328 -14.61 -13.87 17.08
N LYS A 329 -14.18 -12.67 17.46
CA LYS A 329 -14.40 -12.10 18.78
C LYS A 329 -15.55 -11.10 18.71
N ILE A 330 -16.48 -11.17 19.64
CA ILE A 330 -17.64 -10.29 19.73
C ILE A 330 -17.60 -9.55 21.08
N ILE A 331 -17.74 -8.23 21.05
CA ILE A 331 -17.81 -7.35 22.22
C ILE A 331 -19.18 -6.68 22.24
N PHE A 332 -19.95 -6.94 23.30
CA PHE A 332 -21.31 -6.42 23.47
C PHE A 332 -21.60 -6.15 24.95
N ALA A 333 -22.25 -5.04 25.28
CA ALA A 333 -22.63 -4.68 26.67
C ALA A 333 -21.47 -4.84 27.70
N GLY A 334 -20.23 -4.53 27.29
CA GLY A 334 -19.03 -4.68 28.13
C GLY A 334 -18.54 -6.12 28.35
N LYS A 335 -19.15 -7.11 27.71
CA LYS A 335 -18.71 -8.51 27.67
C LYS A 335 -17.96 -8.81 26.38
N GLU A 336 -17.07 -9.79 26.45
CA GLU A 336 -16.29 -10.30 25.32
C GLU A 336 -16.51 -11.81 25.20
N GLU A 337 -16.78 -12.28 23.98
CA GLU A 337 -16.88 -13.69 23.64
C GLU A 337 -16.02 -14.01 22.42
N GLU A 338 -15.38 -15.17 22.45
CA GLU A 338 -14.56 -15.66 21.35
C GLU A 338 -15.20 -16.92 20.75
N ILE A 339 -15.34 -16.92 19.43
CA ILE A 339 -15.86 -18.02 18.63
C ILE A 339 -14.71 -18.54 17.75
N ILE A 340 -14.37 -19.82 17.91
CA ILE A 340 -13.46 -20.50 16.99
C ILE A 340 -14.27 -20.99 15.80
N LEU A 341 -13.97 -20.46 14.61
CA LEU A 341 -14.61 -20.84 13.36
C LEU A 341 -13.86 -22.02 12.74
N LYS A 342 -14.58 -23.10 12.45
CA LYS A 342 -14.04 -24.32 11.85
C LYS A 342 -14.59 -24.50 10.46
N TYR A 343 -13.76 -24.98 9.55
CA TYR A 343 -14.19 -25.27 8.19
C TYR A 343 -15.34 -26.29 8.18
N MET A 344 -16.40 -25.94 7.48
CA MET A 344 -17.51 -26.82 7.19
C MET A 344 -17.18 -27.53 5.89
N ASN A 345 -16.88 -28.82 5.98
CA ASN A 345 -16.84 -29.66 4.81
C ASN A 345 -18.29 -29.84 4.35
N ASP A 346 -18.71 -29.07 3.35
CA ASP A 346 -19.94 -29.37 2.62
C ASP A 346 -19.74 -30.74 1.97
N GLY A 347 -20.11 -31.79 2.70
CA GLY A 347 -20.08 -33.15 2.22
C GLY A 347 -20.99 -33.24 1.00
N ASN A 348 -20.38 -33.26 -0.18
CA ASN A 348 -21.00 -33.82 -1.37
C ASN A 348 -20.93 -35.34 -1.32
#